data_AF-A0A3B8LYK0-F1
#
_entry.id   AF-A0A3B8LYK0-F1
#
_cell.length_a   1.000
_cell.length_b   1.000
_cell.length_c   1.000
_cell.angle_alpha   90.00
_cell.angle_beta   90.00
_cell.angle_gamma   90.00
#
_symmetry.space_group_name_H-M   'P 1'
#
loop_
_entity.id
_entity.type
_entity.pdbx_description
1 polymer ?
#
loop_
_entity_poly.entity_id
_entity_poly.type
_entity_poly.pdbx_seq_one_letter_code
_entity_poly.pdbx_strand_id
1 'polypeptide(L)'
;MLGISGFESSANFVEEQEPGVFPKTLRNMWIAVSILNPSMAFLTLAVLPVEEVGFHKDHLLAHLGDVTAGGWLKLLISVDAALVLSGAVLTSYVGVTGLVHRMTLDRCLPQFLLKKNKRFGTTHRIIIAFFILAVSVLVVTDGALEALAGVYTLSFLSVMVLFAVGNMLLKVRRARLAGAQPERAPWIFVLIATAAAAAALTGIAVDKPDYFMVFLYYFIPALAVVMLMLWRVILLKSACLAIRYHSKWVAKFLGSISRGIDKKIDQINSQQVVFFTRGDKVDNLRRAVEYVRDNEQTKRIKVVTVVERQSEEPTKLEDDLKVLDDAYPQIDLEFVEMEGTFSPALIHRCSEDWNIPKNLMFIGSHGKNFKYDQASLGGVRLII
;
A
#
# COMPACT_ATOMS: atom_id res chain seq x y z
N MET A 1 14.10 1.21 -18.37
CA MET A 1 12.95 1.91 -17.74
C MET A 1 13.32 2.76 -16.52
N LEU A 2 14.52 2.63 -15.94
CA LEU A 2 14.91 3.37 -14.74
C LEU A 2 14.83 4.91 -14.88
N GLY A 3 15.11 5.46 -16.07
CA GLY A 3 15.05 6.91 -16.31
C GLY A 3 13.65 7.52 -16.45
N ILE A 4 12.58 6.73 -16.29
CA ILE A 4 11.18 7.18 -16.41
C ILE A 4 10.30 6.81 -15.20
N SER A 5 10.89 6.20 -14.18
CA SER A 5 10.21 5.80 -12.95
C SER A 5 10.25 6.90 -11.88
N GLY A 6 9.47 6.73 -10.81
CA GLY A 6 9.43 7.63 -9.65
C GLY A 6 8.11 8.41 -9.55
N PHE A 7 7.33 8.51 -10.64
CA PHE A 7 6.01 9.15 -10.59
C PHE A 7 5.02 8.41 -9.70
N GLU A 8 5.17 7.10 -9.55
CA GLU A 8 4.37 6.28 -8.66
C GLU A 8 4.50 6.71 -7.21
N SER A 9 5.66 7.28 -6.84
CA SER A 9 5.86 7.82 -5.50
C SER A 9 4.97 9.04 -5.23
N SER A 10 4.60 9.80 -6.26
CA SER A 10 3.63 10.91 -6.14
C SER A 10 2.26 10.41 -5.65
N ALA A 11 1.87 9.19 -6.03
CA ALA A 11 0.61 8.60 -5.58
C ALA A 11 0.63 8.26 -4.08
N ASN A 12 1.81 8.02 -3.48
CA ASN A 12 1.92 7.64 -2.07
C ASN A 12 1.53 8.77 -1.11
N PHE A 13 1.72 10.03 -1.50
CA PHE A 13 1.40 11.23 -0.70
C PHE A 13 0.37 12.12 -1.40
N VAL A 14 -0.43 11.54 -2.31
CA VAL A 14 -1.49 12.27 -3.02
C VAL A 14 -2.48 12.94 -2.05
N GLU A 15 -2.67 12.34 -0.87
CA GLU A 15 -3.52 12.88 0.20
C GLU A 15 -2.97 14.15 0.85
N GLU A 16 -1.67 14.40 0.72
CA GLU A 16 -0.99 15.60 1.22
C GLU A 16 -0.85 16.68 0.13
N GLN A 17 -1.22 16.38 -1.11
CA GLN A 17 -1.14 17.31 -2.23
C GLN A 17 -2.41 18.17 -2.35
N GLU A 18 -2.25 19.40 -2.83
CA GLU A 18 -3.40 20.24 -3.16
C GLU A 18 -4.22 19.65 -4.32
N PRO A 19 -5.54 19.91 -4.37
CA PRO A 19 -6.41 19.43 -5.44
C PRO A 19 -5.89 19.82 -6.84
N GLY A 20 -5.79 18.83 -7.73
CA GLY A 20 -5.33 19.04 -9.11
C GLY A 20 -3.82 19.20 -9.29
N VAL A 21 -3.00 19.03 -8.24
CA VAL A 21 -1.53 18.97 -8.36
C VAL A 21 -1.07 17.64 -8.96
N PHE A 22 -1.64 16.52 -8.52
CA PHE A 22 -1.25 15.18 -8.98
C PHE A 22 -1.23 15.02 -10.51
N PRO A 23 -2.27 15.44 -11.27
CA PRO A 23 -2.25 15.39 -12.73
C PRO A 23 -1.18 16.28 -13.36
N LYS A 24 -0.93 17.46 -12.77
CA LYS A 24 0.14 18.37 -13.22
C LYS A 24 1.52 17.73 -13.01
N THR A 25 1.73 17.05 -11.89
CA THR A 25 2.97 16.31 -11.59
C THR A 25 3.23 15.25 -12.65
N LEU A 26 2.23 14.42 -12.97
CA LEU A 26 2.36 13.40 -14.01
C LEU A 26 2.67 14.00 -15.39
N ARG A 27 1.93 15.04 -15.79
CA ARG A 27 2.13 15.71 -17.08
C ARG A 27 3.51 16.35 -17.19
N ASN A 28 3.91 17.14 -16.19
CA ASN A 28 5.16 17.89 -16.23
C ASN A 28 6.37 16.94 -16.20
N MET A 29 6.29 15.86 -15.42
CA MET A 29 7.36 14.86 -15.40
C MET A 29 7.47 14.15 -16.75
N TRP A 30 6.36 13.82 -17.41
CA TRP A 30 6.37 13.20 -18.73
C TRP A 30 7.00 14.11 -19.80
N ILE A 31 6.70 15.42 -19.74
CA ILE A 31 7.33 16.43 -20.60
C ILE A 31 8.84 16.48 -20.36
N ALA A 32 9.26 16.58 -19.09
CA ALA A 32 10.68 16.65 -18.74
C ALA A 32 11.44 15.42 -19.24
N VAL A 33 10.90 14.22 -19.00
CA VAL A 33 11.48 12.95 -19.45
C VAL A 33 11.56 12.85 -20.98
N SER A 34 10.50 13.29 -21.69
CA SER A 34 10.44 13.24 -23.16
C SER A 34 11.40 14.22 -23.84
N ILE A 35 11.85 15.25 -23.13
CA ILE A 35 12.85 16.20 -23.63
C ILE A 35 14.25 15.74 -23.21
N LEU A 36 14.47 15.54 -21.90
CA LEU A 36 15.79 15.26 -21.35
C LEU A 36 16.37 13.93 -21.86
N ASN A 37 15.60 12.83 -21.85
CA ASN A 37 16.15 11.52 -22.22
C ASN A 37 16.58 11.48 -23.71
N PRO A 38 15.76 11.91 -24.67
CA PRO A 38 16.19 11.98 -26.08
C PRO A 38 17.32 12.98 -26.31
N SER A 39 17.31 14.15 -25.66
CA SER A 39 18.41 15.12 -25.78
C SER A 39 19.73 14.55 -25.25
N MET A 40 19.73 13.86 -24.11
CA MET A 40 20.93 13.22 -23.57
C MET A 40 21.42 12.08 -24.48
N ALA A 41 20.52 11.26 -25.00
CA ALA A 41 20.87 10.21 -25.95
C ALA A 41 21.48 10.79 -27.23
N PHE A 42 20.89 11.85 -27.78
CA PHE A 42 21.40 12.56 -28.96
C PHE A 42 22.79 13.14 -28.71
N LEU A 43 22.99 13.87 -27.60
CA LEU A 43 24.30 14.42 -27.24
C LEU A 43 25.35 13.34 -27.06
N THR A 44 24.99 12.21 -26.45
CA THR A 44 25.92 11.07 -26.29
C THR A 44 26.36 10.55 -27.65
N LEU A 45 25.43 10.32 -28.58
CA LEU A 45 25.73 9.81 -29.93
C LEU A 45 26.43 10.83 -30.84
N ALA A 46 26.29 12.12 -30.56
CA ALA A 46 26.97 13.18 -31.30
C ALA A 46 28.44 13.34 -30.90
N VAL A 47 28.79 12.95 -29.67
CA VAL A 47 30.14 13.11 -29.11
C VAL A 47 30.93 11.80 -29.12
N LEU A 48 30.28 10.69 -28.81
CA LEU A 48 30.93 9.39 -28.64
C LEU A 48 30.57 8.45 -29.81
N PRO A 49 31.55 7.71 -30.36
CA PRO A 49 31.27 6.59 -31.26
C PRO A 49 30.38 5.55 -30.58
N VAL A 50 29.42 4.98 -31.32
CA VAL A 50 28.45 4.00 -30.78
C VAL A 50 29.15 2.80 -30.12
N GLU A 51 30.31 2.42 -30.64
CA GLU A 51 31.13 1.32 -30.12
C GLU A 51 31.65 1.60 -28.70
N GLU A 52 31.97 2.86 -28.37
CA GLU A 52 32.51 3.26 -27.06
C GLU A 52 31.44 3.37 -25.97
N VAL A 53 30.17 3.59 -26.36
CA VAL A 53 29.03 3.67 -25.44
C VAL A 53 28.86 2.38 -24.64
N GLY A 54 29.20 1.23 -25.26
CA GLY A 54 29.12 -0.08 -24.62
C GLY A 54 30.15 -0.31 -23.51
N PHE A 55 31.33 0.35 -23.58
CA PHE A 55 32.45 0.13 -22.65
C PHE A 55 32.38 1.01 -21.40
N HIS A 56 31.70 2.17 -21.47
CA HIS A 56 31.61 3.13 -20.35
C HIS A 56 30.21 3.19 -19.72
N LYS A 57 29.38 2.14 -19.84
CA LYS A 57 27.97 2.14 -19.43
C LYS A 57 27.73 2.63 -17.99
N ASP A 58 28.60 2.27 -17.06
CA ASP A 58 28.40 2.57 -15.62
C ASP A 58 28.66 4.04 -15.27
N HIS A 59 29.41 4.78 -16.09
CA HIS A 59 29.82 6.15 -15.83
C HIS A 59 29.81 7.02 -17.10
N LEU A 60 28.87 6.72 -18.00
CA LEU A 60 28.79 7.29 -19.34
C LEU A 60 28.74 8.82 -19.33
N LEU A 61 27.99 9.44 -18.42
CA LEU A 61 27.87 10.89 -18.32
C LEU A 61 29.16 11.56 -17.86
N ALA A 62 29.87 10.95 -16.92
CA ALA A 62 31.16 11.48 -16.45
C ALA A 62 32.23 11.37 -17.54
N HIS A 63 32.22 10.28 -18.31
CA HIS A 63 33.08 10.11 -19.48
C HIS A 63 32.74 11.12 -20.59
N LEU A 64 31.46 11.32 -20.88
CA LEU A 64 30.99 12.33 -21.84
C LEU A 64 31.46 13.74 -21.43
N GLY A 65 31.39 14.06 -20.14
CA GLY A 65 31.92 15.33 -19.62
C GLY A 65 33.44 15.48 -19.81
N ASP A 66 34.20 14.40 -19.62
CA ASP A 66 35.65 14.36 -19.83
C ASP A 66 36.01 14.65 -21.29
N VAL A 67 35.33 13.98 -22.22
CA VAL A 67 35.59 14.12 -23.66
C VAL A 67 35.15 15.49 -24.20
N THR A 68 34.06 16.06 -23.67
CA THR A 68 33.53 17.35 -24.15
C THR A 68 34.24 18.57 -23.59
N ALA A 69 34.54 18.58 -22.28
CA ALA A 69 35.04 19.77 -21.59
C ALA A 69 36.24 19.49 -20.66
N GLY A 70 36.72 18.24 -20.59
CA GLY A 70 37.86 17.84 -19.77
C GLY A 70 37.50 17.47 -18.32
N GLY A 71 38.53 17.18 -17.54
CA GLY A 71 38.40 16.56 -16.21
C GLY A 71 37.62 17.34 -15.16
N TRP A 72 37.47 18.67 -15.30
CA TRP A 72 36.67 19.47 -14.36
C TRP A 72 35.18 19.13 -14.48
N LEU A 73 34.66 18.94 -15.70
CA LEU A 73 33.25 18.63 -15.93
C LEU A 73 32.96 17.18 -15.52
N LYS A 74 33.90 16.27 -15.77
CA LYS A 74 33.86 14.91 -15.22
C LYS A 74 33.73 14.91 -13.70
N LEU A 75 34.55 15.70 -13.00
CA LEU A 75 34.50 15.78 -11.54
C LEU A 75 33.15 16.33 -11.06
N LEU A 76 32.66 17.41 -11.69
CA LEU A 76 31.37 18.00 -11.35
C LEU A 76 30.22 17.00 -11.54
N ILE A 77 30.17 16.32 -12.69
CA ILE A 77 29.14 15.30 -12.98
C ILE A 77 29.25 14.13 -12.00
N SER A 78 30.46 13.70 -11.63
CA SER A 78 30.66 12.59 -10.69
C SER A 78 30.18 12.94 -9.29
N VAL A 79 30.46 14.16 -8.82
CA VAL A 79 29.98 14.66 -7.52
C VAL A 79 28.45 14.80 -7.52
N ASP A 80 27.89 15.38 -8.58
CA ASP A 80 26.44 15.51 -8.75
C ASP A 80 25.75 14.14 -8.76
N ALA A 81 26.27 13.18 -9.54
CA ALA A 81 25.76 11.81 -9.58
C ALA A 81 25.81 11.14 -8.20
N ALA A 82 26.88 11.33 -7.42
CA ALA A 82 26.98 10.79 -6.07
C ALA A 82 25.93 11.41 -5.12
N LEU A 83 25.69 12.71 -5.21
CA LEU A 83 24.67 13.41 -4.42
C LEU A 83 23.25 12.95 -4.80
N VAL A 84 22.95 12.86 -6.10
CA VAL A 84 21.64 12.42 -6.61
C VAL A 84 21.36 10.97 -6.22
N LEU A 85 22.33 10.06 -6.37
CA LEU A 85 22.20 8.66 -5.96
C LEU A 85 22.02 8.52 -4.44
N SER A 86 22.74 9.32 -3.65
CA SER A 86 22.55 9.37 -2.19
C SER A 86 21.15 9.84 -1.81
N GLY A 87 20.64 10.85 -2.52
CA GLY A 87 19.26 11.32 -2.39
C GLY A 87 18.22 10.24 -2.70
N ALA A 88 18.42 9.48 -3.78
CA ALA A 88 17.55 8.37 -4.17
C ALA A 88 17.52 7.24 -3.11
N VAL A 89 18.65 6.96 -2.47
CA VAL A 89 18.70 6.01 -1.34
C VAL A 89 17.90 6.55 -0.15
N LEU A 90 18.09 7.82 0.21
CA LEU A 90 17.37 8.45 1.32
C LEU A 90 15.85 8.44 1.10
N THR A 91 15.38 8.80 -0.11
CA THR A 91 13.95 8.78 -0.43
C THR A 91 13.38 7.37 -0.41
N SER A 92 14.16 6.35 -0.79
CA SER A 92 13.76 4.94 -0.67
C SER A 92 13.55 4.53 0.79
N TYR A 93 14.42 4.96 1.71
CA TYR A 93 14.23 4.71 3.15
C TYR A 93 12.96 5.36 3.69
N VAL A 94 12.67 6.60 3.32
CA VAL A 94 11.44 7.30 3.72
C VAL A 94 10.22 6.58 3.16
N GLY A 95 10.23 6.23 1.87
CA GLY A 95 9.14 5.55 1.17
C GLY A 95 8.83 4.17 1.75
N VAL A 96 9.84 3.31 1.91
CA VAL A 96 9.66 1.96 2.49
C VAL A 96 9.21 2.04 3.93
N THR A 97 9.76 2.99 4.72
CA THR A 97 9.32 3.17 6.10
C THR A 97 7.84 3.54 6.19
N GLY A 98 7.38 4.48 5.37
CA GLY A 98 5.97 4.86 5.29
C GLY A 98 5.05 3.74 4.82
N LEU A 99 5.45 3.01 3.76
CA LEU A 99 4.69 1.89 3.21
C LEU A 99 4.53 0.75 4.22
N VAL A 100 5.64 0.25 4.77
CA VAL A 100 5.62 -0.86 5.74
C VAL A 100 4.88 -0.44 7.01
N HIS A 101 5.02 0.83 7.44
CA HIS A 101 4.26 1.35 8.57
C HIS A 101 2.75 1.25 8.33
N ARG A 102 2.26 1.77 7.19
CA ARG A 102 0.83 1.70 6.83
C ARG A 102 0.34 0.26 6.66
N MET A 103 1.07 -0.58 5.92
CA MET A 103 0.73 -2.00 5.74
C MET A 103 0.70 -2.77 7.06
N THR A 104 1.54 -2.40 8.03
CA THR A 104 1.53 -3.04 9.35
C THR A 104 0.34 -2.57 10.19
N LEU A 105 -0.02 -1.28 10.13
CA LEU A 105 -1.26 -0.77 10.75
C LEU A 105 -2.50 -1.44 10.14
N ASP A 106 -2.47 -1.72 8.83
CA ASP A 106 -3.50 -2.46 8.11
C ASP A 106 -3.48 -3.97 8.36
N ARG A 107 -2.58 -4.44 9.24
CA ARG A 107 -2.42 -5.85 9.64
C ARG A 107 -1.99 -6.80 8.50
N CYS A 108 -1.56 -6.26 7.37
CA CYS A 108 -0.96 -7.01 6.26
C CYS A 108 0.45 -7.51 6.59
N LEU A 109 1.12 -6.88 7.56
CA LEU A 109 2.46 -7.21 8.03
C LEU A 109 2.50 -7.41 9.57
N PRO A 110 3.55 -8.07 10.12
CA PRO A 110 3.66 -8.31 11.55
C PRO A 110 3.73 -7.02 12.40
N GLN A 111 2.88 -6.93 13.44
CA GLN A 111 2.78 -5.75 14.32
C GLN A 111 4.10 -5.36 15.03
N PHE A 112 5.04 -6.29 15.18
CA PHE A 112 6.32 -5.99 15.84
C PHE A 112 7.17 -4.96 15.07
N LEU A 113 6.93 -4.78 13.77
CA LEU A 113 7.63 -3.78 12.94
C LEU A 113 7.32 -2.34 13.38
N LEU A 114 6.17 -2.11 14.01
CA LEU A 114 5.74 -0.78 14.49
C LEU A 114 6.41 -0.34 15.79
N LYS A 115 7.34 -1.13 16.35
CA LYS A 115 8.03 -0.75 17.60
C LYS A 115 8.87 0.52 17.36
N LYS A 116 8.47 1.61 18.03
CA LYS A 116 9.19 2.88 18.01
C LYS A 116 10.35 2.87 19.01
N ASN A 117 11.45 3.53 18.65
CA ASN A 117 12.56 3.79 19.56
C ASN A 117 12.13 4.87 20.58
N LYS A 118 12.44 4.66 21.87
CA LYS A 118 12.09 5.61 22.95
C LYS A 118 12.76 6.98 22.80
N ARG A 119 13.96 7.05 22.21
CA ARG A 119 14.74 8.30 22.11
C ARG A 119 14.38 9.16 20.90
N PHE A 120 14.07 8.53 19.77
CA PHE A 120 13.89 9.23 18.48
C PHE A 120 12.51 9.05 17.85
N GLY A 121 11.64 8.22 18.45
CA GLY A 121 10.30 7.94 17.91
C GLY A 121 10.29 7.13 16.60
N THR A 122 11.46 6.72 16.08
CA THR A 122 11.59 6.07 14.77
C THR A 122 11.26 4.57 14.81
N THR A 123 10.67 4.07 13.73
CA THR A 123 10.40 2.64 13.48
C THR A 123 11.66 1.91 13.01
N HIS A 124 12.70 1.93 13.84
CA HIS A 124 14.03 1.35 13.57
C HIS A 124 14.03 -0.08 13.01
N ARG A 125 13.05 -0.91 13.37
CA ARG A 125 12.94 -2.29 12.84
C ARG A 125 12.67 -2.32 11.35
N ILE A 126 11.87 -1.39 10.83
CA ILE A 126 11.59 -1.29 9.40
C ILE A 126 12.85 -0.86 8.65
N ILE A 127 13.55 0.14 9.19
CA ILE A 127 14.81 0.65 8.63
C ILE A 127 15.87 -0.46 8.56
N ILE A 128 16.05 -1.20 9.67
CA ILE A 128 17.00 -2.33 9.73
C ILE A 128 16.58 -3.45 8.78
N ALA A 129 15.29 -3.79 8.70
CA ALA A 129 14.81 -4.82 7.79
C ALA A 129 15.05 -4.43 6.32
N PHE A 130 14.83 -3.16 5.97
CA PHE A 130 15.12 -2.66 4.63
C PHE A 130 16.62 -2.65 4.32
N PHE A 131 17.47 -2.28 5.29
CA PHE A 131 18.92 -2.38 5.14
C PHE A 131 19.38 -3.82 4.89
N ILE A 132 18.89 -4.79 5.67
CA ILE A 132 19.20 -6.22 5.48
C ILE A 132 18.72 -6.68 4.10
N LEU A 133 17.52 -6.26 3.67
CA LEU A 133 17.01 -6.58 2.34
C LEU A 133 17.93 -6.01 1.25
N ALA A 134 18.33 -4.74 1.34
CA ALA A 134 19.22 -4.10 0.37
C ALA A 134 20.59 -4.79 0.29
N VAL A 135 21.18 -5.11 1.45
CA VAL A 135 22.45 -5.87 1.51
C VAL A 135 22.27 -7.27 0.93
N SER A 136 21.16 -7.94 1.21
CA SER A 136 20.90 -9.27 0.64
C SER A 136 20.85 -9.23 -0.89
N VAL A 137 20.19 -8.21 -1.47
CA VAL A 137 20.10 -8.05 -2.92
C VAL A 137 21.48 -7.80 -3.51
N LEU A 138 22.27 -6.92 -2.88
CA LEU A 138 23.64 -6.64 -3.30
C LEU A 138 24.52 -7.92 -3.33
N VAL A 139 24.40 -8.77 -2.31
CA VAL A 139 25.14 -10.02 -2.21
C VAL A 139 24.64 -11.04 -3.24
N VAL A 140 23.32 -11.18 -3.43
CA VAL A 140 22.74 -12.15 -4.39
C VAL A 140 23.04 -11.77 -5.84
N THR A 141 23.13 -10.47 -6.14
CA THR A 141 23.45 -10.00 -7.50
C THR A 141 24.94 -9.81 -7.73
N ASP A 142 25.82 -10.09 -6.76
CA ASP A 142 27.27 -9.79 -6.82
C ASP A 142 27.58 -8.35 -7.26
N GLY A 143 26.70 -7.39 -6.93
CA GLY A 143 26.79 -6.00 -7.39
C GLY A 143 26.54 -5.78 -8.89
N ALA A 144 26.10 -6.79 -9.66
CA ALA A 144 25.76 -6.65 -11.07
C ALA A 144 24.55 -5.72 -11.27
N LEU A 145 24.81 -4.51 -11.77
CA LEU A 145 23.80 -3.47 -11.99
C LEU A 145 22.71 -3.90 -12.99
N GLU A 146 23.08 -4.68 -14.02
CA GLU A 146 22.11 -5.16 -15.02
C GLU A 146 21.08 -6.13 -14.41
N ALA A 147 21.50 -7.01 -13.50
CA ALA A 147 20.60 -7.92 -12.80
C ALA A 147 19.63 -7.15 -11.90
N LEU A 148 20.14 -6.16 -11.16
CA LEU A 148 19.32 -5.29 -10.31
C LEU A 148 18.31 -4.47 -11.13
N ALA A 149 18.73 -3.92 -12.27
CA ALA A 149 17.85 -3.21 -13.20
C ALA A 149 16.75 -4.12 -13.78
N GLY A 150 17.08 -5.39 -14.04
CA GLY A 150 16.13 -6.41 -14.46
C GLY A 150 15.05 -6.67 -13.40
N VAL A 151 15.46 -6.96 -12.17
CA VAL A 151 14.56 -7.19 -11.02
C VAL A 151 13.65 -5.98 -10.77
N TYR A 152 14.22 -4.77 -10.81
CA TYR A 152 13.45 -3.53 -10.70
C TYR A 152 12.37 -3.45 -11.78
N THR A 153 12.75 -3.68 -13.05
CA THR A 153 11.84 -3.53 -14.19
C THR A 153 10.71 -4.56 -14.14
N LEU A 154 11.01 -5.81 -13.78
CA LEU A 154 10.00 -6.86 -13.60
C LEU A 154 9.02 -6.52 -12.48
N SER A 155 9.53 -6.06 -11.34
CA SER A 155 8.71 -5.65 -10.19
C SER A 155 7.80 -4.47 -10.56
N PHE A 156 8.36 -3.44 -11.18
CA PHE A 156 7.65 -2.24 -11.58
C PHE A 156 6.54 -2.54 -12.58
N LEU A 157 6.84 -3.29 -13.66
CA LEU A 157 5.83 -3.67 -14.65
C LEU A 157 4.72 -4.53 -14.08
N SER A 158 5.05 -5.46 -13.18
CA SER A 158 4.05 -6.27 -12.48
C SER A 158 3.08 -5.41 -11.66
N VAL A 159 3.60 -4.42 -10.93
CA VAL A 159 2.78 -3.46 -10.17
C VAL A 159 1.93 -2.58 -11.09
N MET A 160 2.48 -2.13 -12.24
CA MET A 160 1.71 -1.35 -13.22
C MET A 160 0.55 -2.15 -13.82
N VAL A 161 0.75 -3.42 -14.14
CA VAL A 161 -0.32 -4.32 -14.59
C VAL A 161 -1.39 -4.47 -13.49
N LEU A 162 -0.97 -4.68 -12.23
CA LEU A 162 -1.89 -4.76 -11.09
C LEU A 162 -2.69 -3.46 -10.89
N PHE A 163 -2.08 -2.28 -11.04
CA PHE A 163 -2.80 -1.01 -10.99
C PHE A 163 -3.84 -0.89 -12.11
N ALA A 164 -3.49 -1.29 -13.32
CA ALA A 164 -4.42 -1.25 -14.44
C ALA A 164 -5.61 -2.20 -14.23
N VAL A 165 -5.35 -3.42 -13.75
CA VAL A 165 -6.39 -4.39 -13.35
C VAL A 165 -7.25 -3.84 -12.20
N GLY A 166 -6.64 -3.24 -11.19
CA GLY A 166 -7.34 -2.60 -10.07
C GLY A 166 -8.30 -1.49 -10.54
N ASN A 167 -7.86 -0.66 -11.50
CA ASN A 167 -8.71 0.36 -12.12
C ASN A 167 -9.89 -0.27 -12.88
N MET A 168 -9.67 -1.35 -13.64
CA MET A 168 -10.75 -2.07 -14.30
C MET A 168 -11.75 -2.67 -13.30
N LEU A 169 -11.27 -3.28 -12.22
CA LEU A 169 -12.12 -3.82 -11.16
C LEU A 169 -12.95 -2.74 -10.47
N LEU A 170 -12.38 -1.57 -10.21
CA LEU A 170 -13.11 -0.42 -9.65
C LEU A 170 -14.21 0.07 -10.60
N LYS A 171 -13.93 0.16 -11.90
CA LYS A 171 -14.94 0.57 -12.89
C LYS A 171 -16.11 -0.41 -13.00
N VAL A 172 -15.87 -1.70 -12.82
CA VAL A 172 -16.90 -2.74 -12.91
C VAL A 172 -17.66 -2.88 -11.60
N ARG A 173 -16.96 -3.07 -10.47
CA ARG A 173 -17.58 -3.40 -9.17
C ARG A 173 -18.04 -2.18 -8.38
N ARG A 174 -17.45 -0.99 -8.63
CA ARG A 174 -17.72 0.26 -7.88
C ARG A 174 -17.98 1.43 -8.84
N ALA A 175 -18.87 1.24 -9.81
CA ALA A 175 -19.18 2.22 -10.85
C ALA A 175 -19.63 3.59 -10.30
N ARG A 176 -20.29 3.64 -9.14
CA ARG A 176 -20.72 4.89 -8.49
C ARG A 176 -19.55 5.74 -8.01
N LEU A 177 -18.52 5.12 -7.42
CA LEU A 177 -17.28 5.78 -7.01
C LEU A 177 -16.43 6.14 -8.24
N ALA A 178 -16.25 5.20 -9.17
CA ALA A 178 -15.50 5.44 -10.40
C ALA A 178 -16.14 6.55 -11.27
N GLY A 179 -17.47 6.67 -11.24
CA GLY A 179 -18.20 7.74 -11.92
C GLY A 179 -18.10 9.08 -11.21
N ALA A 180 -17.76 9.11 -9.91
CA ALA A 180 -17.64 10.33 -9.12
C ALA A 180 -16.26 11.01 -9.22
N GLN A 181 -15.24 10.30 -9.72
CA GLN A 181 -13.90 10.86 -9.90
C GLN A 181 -13.88 11.93 -11.00
N PRO A 182 -13.14 13.04 -10.79
CA PRO A 182 -13.06 14.13 -11.75
C PRO A 182 -12.29 13.73 -13.03
N GLU A 183 -11.33 12.81 -12.93
CA GLU A 183 -10.52 12.35 -14.06
C GLU A 183 -10.75 10.86 -14.31
N ARG A 184 -11.28 10.52 -15.50
CA ARG A 184 -11.59 9.13 -15.87
C ARG A 184 -10.85 8.73 -17.14
N ALA A 185 -9.93 7.77 -17.01
CA ALA A 185 -9.29 7.16 -18.17
C ALA A 185 -10.32 6.35 -18.98
N PRO A 186 -10.43 6.52 -20.31
CA PRO A 186 -11.28 5.67 -21.16
C PRO A 186 -10.84 4.20 -21.14
N TRP A 187 -11.77 3.27 -21.37
CA TRP A 187 -11.49 1.82 -21.35
C TRP A 187 -10.42 1.40 -22.35
N ILE A 188 -10.44 1.97 -23.56
CA ILE A 188 -9.48 1.64 -24.61
C ILE A 188 -8.03 1.89 -24.16
N PHE A 189 -7.75 3.03 -23.52
CA PHE A 189 -6.42 3.35 -23.02
C PHE A 189 -5.97 2.41 -21.92
N VAL A 190 -6.88 2.02 -21.02
CA VAL A 190 -6.56 1.07 -19.94
C VAL A 190 -6.23 -0.31 -20.50
N LEU A 191 -6.98 -0.78 -21.50
CA LEU A 191 -6.74 -2.07 -22.15
C LEU A 191 -5.42 -2.07 -22.92
N ILE A 192 -5.16 -1.04 -23.73
CA ILE A 192 -3.91 -0.90 -24.50
C ILE A 192 -2.71 -0.83 -23.54
N ALA A 193 -2.79 0.00 -22.51
CA ALA A 193 -1.71 0.13 -21.53
C ALA A 193 -1.43 -1.19 -20.79
N THR A 194 -2.48 -1.93 -20.42
CA THR A 194 -2.33 -3.24 -19.77
C THR A 194 -1.68 -4.26 -20.71
N ALA A 195 -2.13 -4.33 -21.96
CA ALA A 195 -1.57 -5.23 -22.96
C ALA A 195 -0.10 -4.92 -23.25
N ALA A 196 0.25 -3.63 -23.40
CA ALA A 196 1.62 -3.19 -23.61
C ALA A 196 2.52 -3.51 -22.41
N ALA A 197 2.06 -3.24 -21.18
CA ALA A 197 2.81 -3.55 -19.97
C ALA A 197 2.99 -5.07 -19.76
N ALA A 198 1.96 -5.86 -20.04
CA ALA A 198 2.02 -7.32 -19.96
C ALA A 198 2.95 -7.92 -21.03
N ALA A 199 2.92 -7.39 -22.26
CA ALA A 199 3.83 -7.80 -23.32
C ALA A 199 5.28 -7.45 -22.97
N ALA A 200 5.54 -6.25 -22.43
CA ALA A 200 6.88 -5.85 -21.98
C ALA A 200 7.38 -6.73 -20.82
N LEU A 201 6.51 -7.02 -19.85
CA LEU A 201 6.83 -7.91 -18.72
C LEU A 201 7.22 -9.30 -19.21
N THR A 202 6.41 -9.86 -20.12
CA THR A 202 6.65 -11.19 -20.71
C THR A 202 7.93 -11.20 -21.54
N GLY A 203 8.16 -10.17 -22.35
CA GLY A 203 9.37 -10.04 -23.15
C GLY A 203 10.64 -10.05 -22.31
N ILE A 204 10.66 -9.29 -21.21
CA ILE A 204 11.82 -9.26 -20.30
C ILE A 204 11.99 -10.60 -19.58
N ALA A 205 10.90 -11.22 -19.13
CA ALA A 205 10.94 -12.51 -18.44
C ALA A 205 11.48 -13.64 -19.35
N VAL A 206 11.20 -13.58 -20.66
CA VAL A 206 11.69 -14.54 -21.66
C VAL A 206 13.12 -14.24 -22.09
N ASP A 207 13.48 -12.97 -22.30
CA ASP A 207 14.83 -12.57 -22.76
C ASP A 207 15.91 -12.78 -21.68
N LYS A 208 15.56 -12.55 -20.41
CA LYS A 208 16.49 -12.64 -19.27
C LYS A 208 15.92 -13.50 -18.14
N PRO A 209 15.94 -14.85 -18.29
CA PRO A 209 15.37 -15.75 -17.29
C PRO A 209 16.07 -15.65 -15.93
N ASP A 210 17.37 -15.36 -15.90
CA ASP A 210 18.12 -15.20 -14.65
C ASP A 210 17.56 -14.04 -13.80
N TYR A 211 17.22 -12.92 -14.42
CA TYR A 211 16.66 -11.76 -13.73
C TYR A 211 15.26 -12.06 -13.20
N PHE A 212 14.49 -12.87 -13.95
CA PHE A 212 13.19 -13.35 -13.51
C PHE A 212 13.29 -14.29 -12.31
N MET A 213 14.30 -15.17 -12.28
CA MET A 213 14.54 -16.03 -11.11
C MET A 213 14.91 -15.22 -9.86
N VAL A 214 15.78 -14.21 -9.99
CA VAL A 214 16.10 -13.32 -8.86
C VAL A 214 14.84 -12.59 -8.38
N PHE A 215 14.00 -12.09 -9.29
CA PHE A 215 12.70 -11.51 -8.93
C PHE A 215 11.84 -12.49 -8.12
N LEU A 216 11.71 -13.74 -8.55
CA LEU A 216 10.94 -14.75 -7.83
C LEU A 216 11.50 -15.08 -6.44
N TYR A 217 12.82 -15.11 -6.27
CA TYR A 217 13.46 -15.35 -4.96
C TYR A 217 13.08 -14.31 -3.92
N TYR A 218 12.76 -13.07 -4.31
CA TYR A 218 12.28 -12.04 -3.40
C TYR A 218 10.76 -11.95 -3.34
N PHE A 219 10.09 -12.12 -4.49
CA PHE A 219 8.63 -12.01 -4.58
C PHE A 219 7.92 -13.12 -3.82
N ILE A 220 8.34 -14.38 -3.96
CA ILE A 220 7.67 -15.53 -3.33
C ILE A 220 7.74 -15.44 -1.79
N PRO A 221 8.89 -15.21 -1.15
CA PRO A 221 8.95 -15.05 0.31
C PRO A 221 8.16 -13.83 0.80
N ALA A 222 8.21 -12.71 0.09
CA ALA A 222 7.44 -11.52 0.46
C ALA A 222 5.93 -11.80 0.41
N LEU A 223 5.45 -12.44 -0.66
CA LEU A 223 4.05 -12.86 -0.79
C LEU A 223 3.66 -13.87 0.29
N ALA A 224 4.54 -14.82 0.61
CA ALA A 224 4.30 -15.80 1.67
C ALA A 224 4.13 -15.14 3.05
N VAL A 225 4.94 -14.12 3.37
CA VAL A 225 4.78 -13.35 4.63
C VAL A 225 3.42 -12.66 4.69
N VAL A 226 2.98 -12.04 3.60
CA VAL A 226 1.67 -11.37 3.52
C VAL A 226 0.53 -12.39 3.63
N MET A 227 0.60 -13.50 2.89
CA MET A 227 -0.42 -14.56 2.95
C MET A 227 -0.50 -15.19 4.34
N LEU A 228 0.63 -15.42 5.01
CA LEU A 228 0.67 -15.91 6.39
C LEU A 228 -0.05 -14.93 7.33
N MET A 229 0.13 -13.62 7.15
CA MET A 229 -0.57 -12.60 7.94
C MET A 229 -2.08 -12.58 7.69
N LEU A 230 -2.52 -12.71 6.44
CA LEU A 230 -3.94 -12.76 6.09
C LEU A 230 -4.62 -14.01 6.67
N TRP A 231 -3.96 -15.18 6.58
CA TRP A 231 -4.48 -16.45 7.08
C TRP A 231 -4.13 -16.75 8.54
N ARG A 232 -3.49 -15.82 9.25
CA ARG A 232 -2.95 -16.07 10.60
C ARG A 232 -3.98 -16.62 11.59
N VAL A 233 -5.22 -16.14 11.52
CA VAL A 233 -6.29 -16.61 12.44
C VAL A 233 -6.66 -18.06 12.14
N ILE A 234 -6.74 -18.46 10.87
CA ILE A 234 -7.00 -19.84 10.45
C ILE A 234 -5.83 -20.72 10.89
N LEU A 235 -4.59 -20.31 10.58
CA LEU A 235 -3.39 -21.05 10.96
C LEU A 235 -3.27 -21.25 12.47
N LEU A 236 -3.53 -20.21 13.28
CA LEU A 236 -3.50 -20.30 14.74
C LEU A 236 -4.61 -21.20 15.30
N LYS A 237 -5.83 -21.14 14.74
CA LYS A 237 -6.93 -22.05 15.12
C LYS A 237 -6.61 -23.50 14.77
N SER A 238 -6.08 -23.76 13.57
CA SER A 238 -5.65 -25.09 13.15
C SER A 238 -4.52 -25.62 14.03
N ALA A 239 -3.54 -24.77 14.39
CA ALA A 239 -2.49 -25.13 15.33
C ALA A 239 -3.04 -25.45 16.72
N CYS A 240 -3.99 -24.65 17.23
CA CYS A 240 -4.65 -24.91 18.51
C CYS A 240 -5.44 -26.23 18.47
N LEU A 241 -6.18 -26.51 17.39
CA LEU A 241 -6.90 -27.77 17.20
C LEU A 241 -5.95 -28.97 17.13
N ALA A 242 -4.85 -28.87 16.39
CA ALA A 242 -3.83 -29.91 16.29
C ALA A 242 -3.20 -30.20 17.66
N ILE A 243 -2.86 -29.15 18.43
CA ILE A 243 -2.32 -29.30 19.79
C ILE A 243 -3.32 -30.02 20.71
N ARG A 244 -4.62 -29.65 20.64
CA ARG A 244 -5.67 -30.28 21.45
C ARG A 244 -5.95 -31.72 21.03
N TYR A 245 -5.90 -32.00 19.73
CA TYR A 245 -6.10 -33.34 19.17
C TYR A 245 -4.96 -34.29 19.52
N HIS A 246 -3.71 -33.81 19.47
CA HIS A 246 -2.52 -34.66 19.64
C HIS A 246 -2.10 -34.87 21.10
N SER A 247 -2.93 -34.54 22.10
CA SER A 247 -2.48 -34.68 23.49
C SER A 247 -3.54 -34.64 24.61
N LYS A 248 -3.61 -35.76 25.34
CA LYS A 248 -3.77 -35.80 26.82
C LYS A 248 -2.43 -35.74 27.59
N TRP A 249 -1.27 -35.87 26.93
CA TRP A 249 0.06 -36.02 27.55
C TRP A 249 0.94 -34.75 27.52
N VAL A 250 0.83 -33.97 26.45
CA VAL A 250 1.51 -32.67 26.20
C VAL A 250 0.77 -31.47 26.80
N ALA A 251 -0.46 -31.64 27.32
CA ALA A 251 -1.33 -30.57 27.84
C ALA A 251 -0.71 -29.77 29.01
N LYS A 252 0.18 -30.39 29.81
CA LYS A 252 0.86 -29.70 30.93
C LYS A 252 1.98 -28.77 30.49
N PHE A 253 2.70 -29.09 29.41
CA PHE A 253 3.80 -28.28 28.88
C PHE A 253 3.33 -27.26 27.82
N LEU A 254 2.36 -27.65 26.98
CA LEU A 254 1.77 -26.79 25.94
C LEU A 254 0.60 -25.91 26.44
N GLY A 255 0.07 -26.12 27.65
CA GLY A 255 -1.05 -25.33 28.16
C GLY A 255 -0.76 -23.82 28.23
N SER A 256 0.49 -23.41 28.46
CA SER A 256 0.88 -21.99 28.40
C SER A 256 1.00 -21.46 26.96
N ILE A 257 1.37 -22.31 26.00
CA ILE A 257 1.43 -21.94 24.57
C ILE A 257 0.01 -21.85 23.99
N SER A 258 -0.87 -22.81 24.28
CA SER A 258 -2.28 -22.74 23.88
C SER A 258 -2.96 -21.51 24.45
N ARG A 259 -2.77 -21.21 25.75
CA ARG A 259 -3.29 -19.97 26.36
C ARG A 259 -2.72 -18.71 25.72
N GLY A 260 -1.44 -18.72 25.32
CA GLY A 260 -0.81 -17.62 24.59
C GLY A 260 -1.38 -17.43 23.19
N ILE A 261 -1.71 -18.52 22.49
CA ILE A 261 -2.37 -18.50 21.17
C ILE A 261 -3.80 -17.99 21.31
N ASP A 262 -4.57 -18.53 22.26
CA ASP A 262 -5.95 -18.11 22.52
C ASP A 262 -5.98 -16.60 22.89
N LYS A 263 -5.10 -16.14 23.78
CA LYS A 263 -4.95 -14.71 24.10
C LYS A 263 -4.60 -13.84 22.89
N LYS A 264 -3.76 -14.33 21.96
CA LYS A 264 -3.44 -13.60 20.72
C LYS A 264 -4.64 -13.58 19.77
N ILE A 265 -5.37 -14.68 19.63
CA ILE A 265 -6.59 -14.75 18.83
C ILE A 265 -7.62 -13.77 19.40
N ASP A 266 -7.83 -13.76 20.71
CA ASP A 266 -8.74 -12.85 21.40
C ASP A 266 -8.31 -11.40 21.20
N GLN A 267 -7.02 -11.08 21.35
CA GLN A 267 -6.50 -9.73 21.09
C GLN A 267 -6.72 -9.28 19.63
N ILE A 268 -6.60 -10.17 18.65
CA ILE A 268 -6.83 -9.84 17.23
C ILE A 268 -8.33 -9.59 16.98
N ASN A 269 -9.19 -10.45 17.54
CA ASN A 269 -10.65 -10.41 17.37
C ASN A 269 -11.31 -9.29 18.17
N SER A 270 -10.74 -8.89 19.31
CA SER A 270 -11.32 -7.90 20.23
C SER A 270 -11.15 -6.46 19.77
N GLN A 271 -10.30 -6.23 18.76
CA GLN A 271 -10.04 -4.88 18.28
C GLN A 271 -11.21 -4.36 17.47
N GLN A 272 -11.83 -3.30 17.95
CA GLN A 272 -13.07 -2.77 17.40
C GLN A 272 -12.85 -2.00 16.08
N VAL A 273 -13.81 -2.16 15.19
CA VAL A 273 -13.92 -1.42 13.93
C VAL A 273 -15.07 -0.42 14.04
N VAL A 274 -14.94 0.76 13.42
CA VAL A 274 -15.99 1.79 13.40
C VAL A 274 -16.65 1.83 12.03
N PHE A 275 -17.98 1.84 11.98
CA PHE A 275 -18.74 2.08 10.75
C PHE A 275 -19.64 3.30 10.91
N PHE A 276 -19.40 4.33 10.10
CA PHE A 276 -20.24 5.53 10.08
C PHE A 276 -21.42 5.34 9.11
N THR A 277 -22.63 5.59 9.60
CA THR A 277 -23.87 5.50 8.83
C THR A 277 -24.72 6.76 9.00
N ARG A 278 -25.59 7.04 8.04
CA ARG A 278 -26.65 8.07 8.17
C ARG A 278 -27.96 7.52 8.71
N GLY A 279 -28.08 6.20 8.81
CA GLY A 279 -29.28 5.51 9.33
C GLY A 279 -30.35 5.20 8.28
N ASP A 280 -30.16 5.61 7.02
CA ASP A 280 -31.24 5.63 6.03
C ASP A 280 -31.66 4.25 5.50
N LYS A 281 -30.78 3.23 5.57
CA LYS A 281 -31.00 1.91 4.94
C LYS A 281 -30.36 0.75 5.69
N VAL A 282 -31.18 -0.18 6.19
CA VAL A 282 -30.77 -1.46 6.81
C VAL A 282 -29.89 -2.30 5.88
N ASP A 283 -30.15 -2.26 4.57
CA ASP A 283 -29.35 -3.01 3.60
C ASP A 283 -27.87 -2.61 3.61
N ASN A 284 -27.57 -1.32 3.82
CA ASN A 284 -26.20 -0.85 3.92
C ASN A 284 -25.53 -1.35 5.20
N LEU A 285 -26.27 -1.37 6.32
CA LEU A 285 -25.78 -1.93 7.59
C LEU A 285 -25.51 -3.42 7.48
N ARG A 286 -26.47 -4.19 6.94
CA ARG A 286 -26.32 -5.62 6.69
C ARG A 286 -25.06 -5.91 5.89
N ARG A 287 -24.89 -5.23 4.75
CA ARG A 287 -23.71 -5.40 3.89
C ARG A 287 -22.41 -4.98 4.59
N ALA A 288 -22.47 -4.04 5.54
CA ALA A 288 -21.29 -3.60 6.29
C ALA A 288 -20.88 -4.67 7.29
N VAL A 289 -21.85 -5.24 8.01
CA VAL A 289 -21.64 -6.39 8.90
C VAL A 289 -21.10 -7.58 8.14
N GLU A 290 -21.70 -7.92 6.99
CA GLU A 290 -21.22 -9.00 6.10
C GLU A 290 -19.78 -8.74 5.61
N TYR A 291 -19.47 -7.50 5.20
CA TYR A 291 -18.12 -7.15 4.78
C TYR A 291 -17.10 -7.38 5.90
N VAL A 292 -17.37 -6.88 7.11
CA VAL A 292 -16.47 -7.05 8.26
C VAL A 292 -16.34 -8.53 8.61
N ARG A 293 -17.43 -9.30 8.59
CA ARG A 293 -17.42 -10.75 8.81
C ARG A 293 -16.49 -11.49 7.83
N ASP A 294 -16.57 -11.13 6.55
CA ASP A 294 -15.95 -11.89 5.47
C ASP A 294 -14.51 -11.43 5.17
N ASN A 295 -14.18 -10.17 5.47
CA ASN A 295 -12.91 -9.54 5.04
C ASN A 295 -12.03 -9.06 6.20
N GLU A 296 -12.58 -8.79 7.38
CA GLU A 296 -11.83 -8.28 8.53
C GLU A 296 -11.64 -9.37 9.59
N GLN A 297 -10.53 -9.31 10.32
CA GLN A 297 -10.21 -10.29 11.37
C GLN A 297 -10.85 -9.96 12.73
N THR A 298 -11.74 -8.97 12.80
CA THR A 298 -12.42 -8.55 14.02
C THR A 298 -13.85 -9.06 14.09
N LYS A 299 -14.38 -9.13 15.31
CA LYS A 299 -15.78 -9.46 15.58
C LYS A 299 -16.54 -8.33 16.28
N ARG A 300 -15.95 -7.15 16.44
CA ARG A 300 -16.59 -6.03 17.16
C ARG A 300 -16.75 -4.84 16.24
N ILE A 301 -17.99 -4.38 16.06
CA ILE A 301 -18.32 -3.25 15.18
C ILE A 301 -19.00 -2.17 16.01
N LYS A 302 -18.46 -0.96 15.99
CA LYS A 302 -19.09 0.26 16.50
C LYS A 302 -19.82 0.96 15.36
N VAL A 303 -21.14 0.98 15.37
CA VAL A 303 -21.95 1.71 14.40
C VAL A 303 -22.19 3.12 14.94
N VAL A 304 -21.75 4.12 14.18
CA VAL A 304 -21.79 5.53 14.58
C VAL A 304 -22.70 6.31 13.65
N THR A 305 -23.68 6.98 14.22
CA THR A 305 -24.53 7.94 13.50
C THR A 305 -24.25 9.34 14.04
N VAL A 306 -24.09 10.30 13.13
CA VAL A 306 -23.86 11.70 13.47
C VAL A 306 -25.11 12.49 13.14
N VAL A 307 -25.76 13.04 14.16
CA VAL A 307 -27.02 13.81 14.07
C VAL A 307 -26.81 15.24 14.51
N GLU A 308 -27.60 16.18 14.01
CA GLU A 308 -27.51 17.59 14.43
C GLU A 308 -28.04 17.81 15.86
N ARG A 309 -28.93 16.93 16.35
CA ARG A 309 -29.46 16.95 17.70
C ARG A 309 -29.78 15.53 18.13
N GLN A 310 -29.31 15.12 19.31
CA GLN A 310 -29.63 13.81 19.86
C GLN A 310 -31.14 13.69 20.12
N SER A 311 -31.74 12.62 19.62
CA SER A 311 -33.11 12.22 19.91
C SER A 311 -33.14 11.38 21.19
N GLU A 312 -34.09 11.61 22.10
CA GLU A 312 -34.31 10.72 23.26
C GLU A 312 -35.10 9.45 22.87
N GLU A 313 -35.78 9.46 21.71
CA GLU A 313 -36.52 8.29 21.22
C GLU A 313 -35.60 7.36 20.43
N PRO A 314 -35.72 6.02 20.63
CA PRO A 314 -34.95 5.04 19.88
C PRO A 314 -35.23 5.23 18.39
N THR A 315 -34.18 5.55 17.63
CA THR A 315 -34.31 5.66 16.19
C THR A 315 -34.61 4.27 15.63
N LYS A 316 -35.38 4.20 14.53
CA LYS A 316 -35.60 2.97 13.76
C LYS A 316 -34.31 2.16 13.52
N LEU A 317 -33.19 2.88 13.44
CA LEU A 317 -31.85 2.32 13.32
C LEU A 317 -31.44 1.42 14.49
N GLU A 318 -31.79 1.76 15.73
CA GLU A 318 -31.49 0.93 16.90
C GLU A 318 -32.21 -0.41 16.85
N ASP A 319 -33.47 -0.40 16.41
CA ASP A 319 -34.25 -1.63 16.22
C ASP A 319 -33.70 -2.47 15.06
N ASP A 320 -33.33 -1.81 13.95
CA ASP A 320 -32.68 -2.48 12.82
C ASP A 320 -31.33 -3.12 13.23
N LEU A 321 -30.59 -2.48 14.14
CA LEU A 321 -29.32 -3.01 14.66
C LEU A 321 -29.53 -4.20 15.60
N LYS A 322 -30.56 -4.19 16.45
CA LYS A 322 -30.91 -5.36 17.27
C LYS A 322 -31.21 -6.59 16.42
N VAL A 323 -31.99 -6.42 15.35
CA VAL A 323 -32.30 -7.50 14.40
C VAL A 323 -31.03 -8.03 13.74
N LEU A 324 -30.07 -7.16 13.41
CA LEU A 324 -28.79 -7.57 12.84
C LEU A 324 -27.89 -8.28 13.86
N ASP A 325 -27.91 -7.87 15.12
CA ASP A 325 -27.17 -8.51 16.22
C ASP A 325 -27.68 -9.94 16.44
N ASP A 326 -29.00 -10.12 16.44
CA ASP A 326 -29.65 -11.44 16.50
C ASP A 326 -29.33 -12.31 15.28
N ALA A 327 -29.29 -11.71 14.08
CA ALA A 327 -28.98 -12.42 12.84
C ALA A 327 -27.50 -12.82 12.73
N TYR A 328 -26.60 -12.09 13.39
CA TYR A 328 -25.16 -12.27 13.31
C TYR A 328 -24.51 -12.41 14.71
N PRO A 329 -24.87 -13.44 15.50
CA PRO A 329 -24.45 -13.56 16.91
C PRO A 329 -22.93 -13.71 17.12
N GLN A 330 -22.18 -14.01 16.05
CA GLN A 330 -20.72 -14.04 16.05
C GLN A 330 -20.06 -12.65 16.01
N ILE A 331 -20.81 -11.57 15.80
CA ILE A 331 -20.35 -10.19 15.74
C ILE A 331 -21.06 -9.41 16.85
N ASP A 332 -20.29 -8.66 17.63
CA ASP A 332 -20.77 -7.75 18.68
C ASP A 332 -20.99 -6.36 18.07
N LEU A 333 -22.26 -5.93 17.99
CA LEU A 333 -22.66 -4.62 17.48
C LEU A 333 -22.88 -3.63 18.63
N GLU A 334 -22.10 -2.54 18.62
CA GLU A 334 -22.29 -1.41 19.55
C GLU A 334 -22.82 -0.21 18.76
N PHE A 335 -23.94 0.38 19.19
CA PHE A 335 -24.47 1.61 18.59
C PHE A 335 -24.06 2.85 19.39
N VAL A 336 -23.62 3.90 18.69
CA VAL A 336 -23.27 5.19 19.28
C VAL A 336 -23.86 6.33 18.44
N GLU A 337 -24.70 7.15 19.07
CA GLU A 337 -25.23 8.37 18.48
C GLU A 337 -24.41 9.59 18.93
N MET A 338 -23.88 10.36 17.99
CA MET A 338 -23.06 11.54 18.25
C MET A 338 -23.71 12.80 17.73
N GLU A 339 -23.71 13.86 18.54
CA GLU A 339 -24.15 15.19 18.11
C GLU A 339 -23.05 15.90 17.32
N GLY A 340 -23.40 16.44 16.15
CA GLY A 340 -22.51 17.30 15.34
C GLY A 340 -22.68 17.14 13.84
N THR A 341 -21.62 17.45 13.10
CA THR A 341 -21.57 17.29 11.64
C THR A 341 -20.43 16.35 11.26
N PHE A 342 -20.74 15.36 10.41
CA PHE A 342 -19.73 14.45 9.88
C PHE A 342 -18.65 15.23 9.13
N SER A 343 -17.41 15.18 9.63
CA SER A 343 -16.27 15.92 9.09
C SER A 343 -14.95 15.18 9.36
N PRO A 344 -13.87 15.49 8.61
CA PRO A 344 -12.53 14.95 8.90
C PRO A 344 -12.05 15.19 10.33
N ALA A 345 -12.41 16.35 10.91
CA ALA A 345 -12.09 16.69 12.30
C ALA A 345 -12.78 15.77 13.29
N LEU A 346 -14.06 15.43 13.03
CA LEU A 346 -14.81 14.48 13.86
C LEU A 346 -14.16 13.08 13.81
N ILE A 347 -13.79 12.61 12.61
CA ILE A 347 -13.10 11.31 12.45
C ILE A 347 -11.77 11.31 13.22
N HIS A 348 -11.00 12.39 13.16
CA HIS A 348 -9.75 12.50 13.92
C HIS A 348 -10.01 12.42 15.43
N ARG A 349 -11.00 13.16 15.92
CA ARG A 349 -11.40 13.14 17.32
C ARG A 349 -11.84 11.74 17.76
N CYS A 350 -12.72 11.08 17.00
CA CYS A 350 -13.13 9.69 17.28
C CYS A 350 -11.93 8.73 17.31
N SER A 351 -10.92 8.96 16.46
CA SER A 351 -9.73 8.11 16.39
C SER A 351 -8.89 8.23 17.65
N GLU A 352 -8.75 9.44 18.19
CA GLU A 352 -8.05 9.69 19.46
C GLU A 352 -8.87 9.23 20.67
N ASP A 353 -10.14 9.61 20.74
CA ASP A 353 -11.04 9.33 21.87
C ASP A 353 -11.23 7.82 22.07
N TRP A 354 -11.37 7.05 20.99
CA TRP A 354 -11.53 5.59 21.07
C TRP A 354 -10.21 4.83 20.94
N ASN A 355 -9.10 5.52 20.69
CA ASN A 355 -7.81 4.91 20.36
C ASN A 355 -7.94 3.85 19.23
N ILE A 356 -8.84 4.11 18.28
CA ILE A 356 -9.06 3.29 17.09
C ILE A 356 -8.41 4.00 15.91
N PRO A 357 -7.39 3.42 15.27
CA PRO A 357 -6.79 3.97 14.07
C PRO A 357 -7.81 4.23 12.95
N LYS A 358 -7.67 5.35 12.22
CA LYS A 358 -8.59 5.74 11.13
C LYS A 358 -8.76 4.68 10.04
N ASN A 359 -7.74 3.84 9.81
CA ASN A 359 -7.80 2.74 8.85
C ASN A 359 -8.73 1.57 9.29
N LEU A 360 -9.18 1.56 10.54
CA LEU A 360 -10.23 0.66 11.04
C LEU A 360 -11.61 1.36 11.10
N MET A 361 -11.72 2.54 10.50
CA MET A 361 -12.97 3.25 10.36
C MET A 361 -13.46 3.15 8.92
N PHE A 362 -14.76 2.94 8.77
CA PHE A 362 -15.41 2.67 7.51
C PHE A 362 -16.57 3.61 7.24
N ILE A 363 -16.76 3.93 5.96
CA ILE A 363 -17.92 4.68 5.46
C ILE A 363 -18.51 3.95 4.25
N GLY A 364 -19.81 4.11 4.03
CA GLY A 364 -20.48 3.60 2.82
C GLY A 364 -20.02 4.33 1.55
N SER A 365 -19.99 3.67 0.38
CA SER A 365 -19.65 4.36 -0.87
C SER A 365 -20.61 5.50 -1.18
N HIS A 366 -20.03 6.66 -1.46
CA HIS A 366 -20.75 7.86 -1.79
C HIS A 366 -20.70 8.17 -3.30
N GLY A 367 -21.62 9.03 -3.75
CA GLY A 367 -21.65 9.54 -5.13
C GLY A 367 -21.01 10.92 -5.26
N LYS A 368 -21.19 11.56 -6.43
CA LYS A 368 -20.65 12.91 -6.74
C LYS A 368 -21.03 14.01 -5.74
N ASN A 369 -22.17 13.89 -5.07
CA ASN A 369 -22.70 14.94 -4.17
C ASN A 369 -22.17 14.86 -2.74
N PHE A 370 -21.12 14.07 -2.49
CA PHE A 370 -20.51 14.00 -1.17
C PHE A 370 -19.56 15.18 -0.94
N LYS A 371 -19.67 15.80 0.24
CA LYS A 371 -19.03 17.08 0.55
C LYS A 371 -17.50 16.99 0.70
N TYR A 372 -16.96 15.79 0.95
CA TYR A 372 -15.55 15.57 1.24
C TYR A 372 -14.94 14.62 0.20
N ASP A 373 -13.72 14.89 -0.25
CA ASP A 373 -12.97 13.91 -1.06
C ASP A 373 -12.44 12.79 -0.16
N GLN A 374 -12.29 11.58 -0.67
CA GLN A 374 -11.84 10.43 0.12
C GLN A 374 -10.48 10.68 0.78
N ALA A 375 -9.57 11.34 0.05
CA ALA A 375 -8.26 11.73 0.55
C ALA A 375 -8.35 12.61 1.80
N SER A 376 -9.33 13.51 1.86
CA SER A 376 -9.53 14.43 3.00
C SER A 376 -9.97 13.73 4.29
N LEU A 377 -10.44 12.48 4.21
CA LEU A 377 -10.83 11.69 5.39
C LEU A 377 -9.64 11.00 6.07
N GLY A 378 -8.44 11.04 5.46
CA GLY A 378 -7.18 10.65 6.10
C GLY A 378 -7.11 9.17 6.51
N GLY A 379 -7.38 8.27 5.57
CA GLY A 379 -7.20 6.82 5.75
C GLY A 379 -8.44 6.02 6.15
N VAL A 380 -9.61 6.66 6.25
CA VAL A 380 -10.90 5.94 6.39
C VAL A 380 -11.11 5.04 5.17
N ARG A 381 -11.64 3.83 5.37
CA ARG A 381 -11.88 2.86 4.30
C ARG A 381 -13.33 2.95 3.77
N LEU A 382 -13.49 2.75 2.47
CA LEU A 382 -14.81 2.69 1.82
C LEU A 382 -15.30 1.25 1.74
N ILE A 383 -16.44 0.97 2.36
CA ILE A 383 -17.17 -0.28 2.18
C ILE A 383 -18.43 -0.03 1.37
N ILE A 384 -18.83 -1.07 0.64
CA ILE A 384 -20.06 -1.16 -0.18
C ILE A 384 -20.07 -0.24 -1.37
#